data_AF-A0A023FDP9-F1
#
_entry.id   AF-A0A023FDP9-F1
#
_cell.length_a   1.000
_cell.length_b   1.000
_cell.length_c   1.000
_cell.angle_alpha   90.00
_cell.angle_beta   90.00
_cell.angle_gamma   90.00
#
_symmetry.space_group_name_H-M   'P 1'
#
loop_
_entity.id
_entity.type
_entity.pdbx_description
1 polymer ?
#
loop_
_entity_poly.entity_id
_entity_poly.type
_entity_poly.pdbx_seq_one_letter_code
_entity_poly.pdbx_strand_id
1 'polypeptide(L)'
;LCEGRLYVQLPSCVLPDGSREAFVTLLEFAEEQLGCTHVLVFFNKDRTDRAGIVRTFMFLGFSVLAPGHPLVPQSTSEGLLYMAYAIE
;
A
#
# COMPACT_ATOMS: atom_id res chain seq x y z
N LEU A 1 -5.44 -10.68 -2.17
CA LEU A 1 -6.36 -10.20 -3.21
C LEU A 1 -7.78 -10.36 -2.69
N CYS A 2 -8.58 -9.32 -2.70
CA CYS A 2 -9.98 -9.37 -2.28
C CYS A 2 -10.79 -8.36 -3.09
N GLU A 3 -11.88 -8.80 -3.74
CA GLU A 3 -12.79 -7.94 -4.52
C GLU A 3 -12.09 -6.98 -5.50
N GLY A 4 -11.14 -7.49 -6.28
CA GLY A 4 -10.38 -6.67 -7.25
C GLY A 4 -9.41 -5.68 -6.61
N ARG A 5 -9.02 -5.90 -5.34
CA ARG A 5 -8.06 -5.07 -4.60
C ARG A 5 -6.90 -5.89 -4.09
N LEU A 6 -5.69 -5.43 -4.34
CA LEU A 6 -4.47 -6.03 -3.84
C LEU A 6 -4.05 -5.36 -2.53
N TYR A 7 -3.87 -6.14 -1.47
CA TYR A 7 -3.43 -5.64 -0.17
C TYR A 7 -2.00 -6.13 0.08
N VAL A 8 -1.07 -5.21 0.26
CA VAL A 8 0.36 -5.45 0.43
C VAL A 8 0.81 -4.96 1.80
N GLN A 9 1.18 -5.90 2.67
CA GLN A 9 1.78 -5.53 3.96
C GLN A 9 3.25 -5.19 3.74
N LEU A 10 3.68 -4.01 4.19
CA LEU A 10 5.10 -3.66 4.13
C LEU A 10 5.86 -4.36 5.26
N PRO A 11 7.06 -4.90 4.98
CA PRO A 11 7.89 -5.54 5.99
C PRO A 11 8.38 -4.51 7.02
N SER A 12 8.56 -4.91 8.28
CA SER A 12 8.98 -4.03 9.37
C SER A 12 10.43 -3.51 9.25
N CYS A 13 11.22 -4.05 8.32
CA CYS A 13 12.57 -3.57 8.02
C CYS A 13 12.56 -2.39 7.05
N VAL A 14 13.70 -1.71 6.96
CA VAL A 14 13.95 -0.72 5.91
C VAL A 14 13.85 -1.42 4.56
N LEU A 15 13.09 -0.83 3.64
CA LEU A 15 12.97 -1.36 2.29
C LEU A 15 14.37 -1.34 1.63
N PRO A 16 14.85 -2.48 1.07
CA PRO A 16 16.16 -2.54 0.46
C PRO A 16 16.25 -1.64 -0.78
N ASP A 17 17.48 -1.33 -1.19
CA ASP A 17 17.75 -0.71 -2.49
C ASP A 17 17.17 -1.58 -3.61
N GLY A 18 16.46 -0.99 -4.57
CA GLY A 18 15.72 -1.72 -5.61
C GLY A 18 14.25 -2.01 -5.30
N SER A 19 13.79 -1.65 -4.09
CA SER A 19 12.38 -1.81 -3.69
C SER A 19 11.41 -0.99 -4.53
N ARG A 20 11.85 0.12 -5.13
CA ARG A 20 11.02 0.97 -5.99
C ARG A 20 10.67 0.24 -7.28
N GLU A 21 11.67 -0.29 -7.97
CA GLU A 21 11.52 -0.99 -9.24
C GLU A 21 10.65 -2.23 -9.06
N ALA A 22 10.93 -3.02 -8.01
CA ALA A 22 10.11 -4.16 -7.64
C ALA A 22 8.64 -3.77 -7.38
N PHE A 23 8.42 -2.59 -6.78
CA PHE A 23 7.08 -2.10 -6.49
C PHE A 23 6.36 -1.61 -7.76
N VAL A 24 7.06 -0.96 -8.68
CA VAL A 24 6.49 -0.58 -10.00
C VAL A 24 6.06 -1.84 -10.76
N THR A 25 6.91 -2.86 -10.82
CA THR A 25 6.55 -4.15 -11.44
C THR A 25 5.34 -4.81 -10.76
N LEU A 26 5.19 -4.66 -9.43
CA LEU A 26 4.01 -5.14 -8.73
C LEU A 26 2.73 -4.38 -9.14
N LEU A 27 2.82 -3.07 -9.39
CA LEU A 27 1.69 -2.28 -9.88
C LEU A 27 1.29 -2.71 -11.29
N GLU A 28 2.25 -2.86 -12.20
CA GLU A 28 2.03 -3.36 -13.57
C GLU A 28 1.37 -4.75 -13.54
N PHE A 29 1.86 -5.65 -12.69
CA PHE A 29 1.27 -6.98 -12.53
C PHE A 29 -0.17 -6.92 -11.97
N ALA A 30 -0.43 -6.02 -11.01
CA ALA A 30 -1.76 -5.85 -10.42
C ALA A 30 -2.77 -5.35 -11.46
N GLU A 31 -2.35 -4.49 -12.39
CA GLU A 31 -3.14 -3.99 -13.50
C GLU A 31 -3.35 -5.07 -14.58
N GLU A 32 -2.27 -5.51 -15.22
CA GLU A 32 -2.33 -6.31 -16.44
C GLU A 32 -2.77 -7.76 -16.18
N GLN A 33 -2.31 -8.35 -15.08
CA GLN A 33 -2.47 -9.79 -14.84
C GLN A 33 -3.58 -10.08 -13.85
N LEU A 34 -3.79 -9.20 -12.86
CA LEU A 34 -4.83 -9.39 -11.84
C LEU A 34 -6.11 -8.58 -12.11
N GLY A 35 -6.08 -7.59 -12.99
CA GLY A 35 -7.22 -6.70 -13.25
C GLY A 35 -7.71 -5.98 -11.99
N CYS A 36 -6.77 -5.61 -11.10
CA CYS A 36 -7.11 -4.91 -9.87
C CYS A 36 -7.54 -3.47 -10.18
N THR A 37 -8.46 -2.96 -9.37
CA THR A 37 -8.85 -1.54 -9.40
C THR A 37 -8.04 -0.71 -8.41
N HIS A 38 -7.56 -1.35 -7.34
CA HIS A 38 -6.81 -0.67 -6.29
C HIS A 38 -5.68 -1.54 -5.76
N VAL A 39 -4.57 -0.90 -5.43
CA VAL A 39 -3.48 -1.47 -4.62
C VAL A 39 -3.43 -0.71 -3.31
N LEU A 40 -3.47 -1.44 -2.20
CA LEU A 40 -3.37 -0.92 -0.85
C LEU A 40 -2.07 -1.38 -0.23
N VAL A 41 -1.27 -0.44 0.26
CA VAL A 41 -0.13 -0.74 1.13
C VAL A 41 -0.48 -0.43 2.57
N PHE A 42 0.00 -1.25 3.49
CA PHE A 42 -0.25 -1.01 4.91
C PHE A 42 0.88 -1.48 5.80
N PHE A 43 1.02 -0.81 6.94
CA PHE A 43 2.08 -1.06 7.92
C PHE A 43 1.69 -0.53 9.30
N ASN A 44 2.43 -0.93 10.34
CA ASN A 44 2.19 -0.44 11.70
C ASN A 44 2.44 1.08 11.80
N LYS A 45 1.46 1.83 12.28
CA LYS A 45 1.47 3.31 12.34
C LYS A 45 2.55 3.89 13.28
N ASP A 46 3.12 3.08 14.16
CA ASP A 46 4.11 3.46 15.18
C ASP A 46 5.56 3.17 14.73
N ARG A 47 5.76 2.76 13.47
CA ARG A 47 7.08 2.62 12.86
C ARG A 47 7.86 3.94 12.88
N THR A 48 9.15 3.86 13.21
CA THR A 48 10.06 5.03 13.24
C THR A 48 10.31 5.62 11.85
N ASP A 49 10.26 4.80 10.80
CA ASP A 49 10.44 5.18 9.40
C ASP A 49 9.14 5.56 8.68
N ARG A 50 8.01 5.68 9.40
CA ARG A 50 6.68 6.03 8.85
C ARG A 50 6.73 7.21 7.89
N ALA A 51 7.38 8.30 8.29
CA ALA A 51 7.41 9.52 7.49
C ALA A 51 8.11 9.31 6.13
N GLY A 52 9.16 8.49 6.12
CA GLY A 52 9.86 8.09 4.89
C GLY A 52 8.96 7.26 3.98
N ILE A 53 8.32 6.23 4.56
CA ILE A 53 7.38 5.35 3.83
C ILE A 53 6.26 6.17 3.19
N VAL A 54 5.55 6.99 3.98
CA VAL A 54 4.44 7.80 3.48
C VAL A 54 4.90 8.72 2.35
N ARG A 55 6.04 9.39 2.52
CA ARG A 55 6.59 10.26 1.47
C ARG A 55 6.91 9.48 0.19
N THR A 56 7.57 8.33 0.30
CA THR A 56 7.92 7.49 -0.86
C THR A 56 6.67 7.04 -1.61
N PHE A 57 5.66 6.52 -0.92
CA PHE A 57 4.44 6.06 -1.58
C PHE A 57 3.60 7.21 -2.13
N MET A 58 3.59 8.38 -1.49
CA MET A 58 2.98 9.60 -2.08
C MET A 58 3.65 10.00 -3.39
N PHE A 59 4.99 9.90 -3.50
CA PHE A 59 5.68 10.15 -4.77
C PHE A 59 5.31 9.15 -5.87
N LEU A 60 4.90 7.94 -5.51
CA LEU A 60 4.38 6.93 -6.44
C LEU A 60 2.88 7.10 -6.74
N GLY A 61 2.23 8.13 -6.21
CA GLY A 61 0.80 8.41 -6.45
C GLY A 61 -0.16 7.82 -5.42
N PHE A 62 0.34 7.21 -4.33
CA PHE A 62 -0.52 6.73 -3.26
C PHE A 62 -1.06 7.87 -2.39
N SER A 63 -2.25 7.68 -1.85
CA SER A 63 -2.86 8.57 -0.85
C SER A 63 -3.10 7.85 0.47
N VAL A 64 -2.96 8.54 1.59
CA VAL A 64 -3.23 7.98 2.93
C VAL A 64 -4.75 7.86 3.12
N LEU A 65 -5.20 6.69 3.59
CA LEU A 65 -6.61 6.46 3.91
C LEU A 65 -6.93 6.85 5.35
N ALA A 66 -8.07 7.51 5.55
CA ALA A 66 -8.58 7.80 6.88
C ALA A 66 -9.01 6.50 7.61
N PRO A 67 -8.96 6.47 8.95
CA PRO A 67 -9.57 5.40 9.73
C PRO A 67 -11.05 5.23 9.37
N GLY A 68 -11.51 3.99 9.17
CA GLY A 68 -12.89 3.70 8.77
C GLY A 68 -13.20 3.88 7.28
N HIS A 69 -12.20 4.17 6.45
CA HIS A 69 -12.39 4.24 4.99
C HIS A 69 -12.93 2.89 4.44
N PRO A 70 -13.89 2.88 3.49
CA PRO A 70 -14.51 1.64 3.00
C PRO A 70 -13.55 0.59 2.43
N LEU A 71 -12.39 1.03 1.92
CA LEU A 71 -11.34 0.14 1.40
C LEU A 71 -10.51 -0.55 2.49
N VAL A 72 -10.59 -0.08 3.74
CA VAL A 72 -9.83 -0.62 4.88
C VAL A 72 -10.63 -1.74 5.55
N PRO A 73 -10.07 -2.94 5.71
CA PRO A 73 -10.74 -4.03 6.43
C PRO A 73 -11.00 -3.65 7.90
N GLN A 74 -12.27 -3.66 8.30
CA GLN A 74 -12.69 -3.22 9.65
C GLN A 74 -12.02 -4.03 10.77
N SER A 75 -11.86 -5.34 10.58
CA SER A 75 -11.28 -6.28 11.56
C SER A 75 -9.79 -6.11 11.83
N THR A 76 -9.08 -5.34 11.00
CA THR A 76 -7.59 -5.30 11.01
C THR A 76 -7.05 -3.87 11.05
N SER A 77 -7.94 -2.88 11.16
CA SER A 77 -7.58 -1.46 11.05
C SER A 77 -6.86 -0.88 12.28
N GLU A 78 -6.91 -1.54 13.44
CA GLU A 78 -6.34 -1.01 14.67
C GLU A 78 -4.81 -1.07 14.65
N GLY A 79 -4.16 0.09 14.83
CA GLY A 79 -2.69 0.19 14.84
C GLY A 79 -2.02 0.17 13.47
N LEU A 80 -2.78 0.05 12.38
CA LEU A 80 -2.25 0.04 11.02
C LEU A 80 -2.56 1.36 10.29
N LEU A 81 -1.62 1.79 9.45
CA LEU A 81 -1.80 2.86 8.49
C LEU A 81 -1.95 2.24 7.10
N TYR A 82 -2.95 2.70 6.35
CA TYR A 82 -3.21 2.27 4.98
C TYR A 82 -2.97 3.42 4.01
N MET A 83 -2.43 3.10 2.83
CA MET A 83 -2.38 3.99 1.68
C MET A 83 -2.90 3.26 0.45
N ALA A 84 -3.54 3.97 -0.46
CA ALA A 84 -4.12 3.39 -1.67
C ALA A 84 -3.62 4.07 -2.95
N TYR A 85 -3.46 3.26 -3.99
CA TYR A 85 -3.26 3.64 -5.37
C TYR A 85 -4.43 3.09 -6.19
N ALA A 86 -5.08 3.96 -6.95
CA ALA A 86 -6.11 3.56 -7.91
C ALA A 86 -5.42 3.24 -9.24
N ILE A 87 -5.69 2.05 -9.77
CA ILE A 87 -5.25 1.66 -11.11
C ILE A 87 -6.23 2.30 -12.11
N GLU A 88 -5.71 2.84 -13.21
CA GLU A 88 -6.53 3.47 -14.27
C GLU A 88 -7.24 2.44 -15.16
#